data_AF-A0A1Q7MCM1-F1
#
_entry.id   AF-A0A1Q7MCM1-F1
#
_cell.length_a   1.000
_cell.length_b   1.000
_cell.length_c   1.000
_cell.angle_alpha   90.00
_cell.angle_beta   90.00
_cell.angle_gamma   90.00
#
_symmetry.space_group_name_H-M   'P 1'
#
loop_
_entity.id
_entity.type
_entity.pdbx_description
1 polymer ?
#
loop_
_entity_poly.entity_id
_entity_poly.type
_entity_poly.pdbx_seq_one_letter_code
_entity_poly.pdbx_strand_id
1 'polypeptide(L)'
;MTDLLFLAFAAVTIGAAILAIEARDLVYGAAALGIAFLGVAGLFFLLDAAYVGWFQIAVYIGAVVVLILFTVMLVGPKMGETPLGLKRVSLLAAILVSLLLGMTGALANATAFPGQDSCGSGCDLTLLSTSLLKNYGVQLEFMSLVMAAAVIGALAISKTDRGQ
;
A
#
# COMPACT_ATOMS: atom_id res chain seq x y z
N MET A 1 2.72 1.23 25.92
CA MET A 1 3.91 1.76 25.19
C MET A 1 3.76 1.56 23.70
N THR A 2 3.34 0.37 23.27
CA THR A 2 2.90 0.06 21.90
C THR A 2 1.85 1.03 21.36
N ASP A 3 0.92 1.51 22.19
CA ASP A 3 -0.14 2.45 21.75
C ASP A 3 0.40 3.79 21.24
N LEU A 4 1.48 4.28 21.86
CA LEU A 4 2.08 5.56 21.49
C LEU A 4 2.90 5.43 20.19
N LEU A 5 3.60 4.30 20.02
CA LEU A 5 4.26 3.93 18.77
C LEU A 5 3.24 3.71 17.65
N PHE A 6 2.14 3.03 17.94
CA PHE A 6 1.04 2.81 17.00
C PHE A 6 0.46 4.14 16.52
N LEU A 7 0.12 5.03 17.45
CA LEU A 7 -0.43 6.34 17.13
C LEU A 7 0.57 7.19 16.32
N ALA A 8 1.87 7.10 16.64
CA ALA A 8 2.91 7.79 15.89
C ALA A 8 3.02 7.27 14.44
N PHE A 9 3.13 5.94 14.24
CA PHE A 9 3.19 5.35 12.90
C PHE A 9 1.90 5.59 12.11
N ALA A 10 0.73 5.52 12.74
CA ALA A 10 -0.55 5.82 12.12
C ALA A 10 -0.62 7.30 11.69
N ALA A 11 -0.23 8.24 12.55
CA ALA A 11 -0.21 9.66 12.24
C ALA A 11 0.76 9.98 11.09
N VAL A 12 1.95 9.38 11.08
CA VAL A 12 2.92 9.53 9.99
C VAL A 12 2.38 8.94 8.69
N THR A 13 1.75 7.75 8.74
CA THR A 13 1.17 7.10 7.57
C THR A 13 0.08 7.94 6.93
N ILE A 14 -0.86 8.42 7.76
CA ILE A 14 -1.98 9.26 7.30
C ILE A 14 -1.46 10.60 6.78
N GLY A 15 -0.57 11.26 7.52
CA GLY A 15 0.03 12.53 7.12
C GLY A 15 0.76 12.42 5.79
N ALA A 16 1.58 11.38 5.61
CA ALA A 16 2.29 11.12 4.36
C ALA A 16 1.35 10.78 3.21
N ALA A 17 0.26 10.03 3.46
CA ALA A 17 -0.74 9.72 2.44
C ALA A 17 -1.51 10.97 1.97
N ILE A 18 -1.87 11.88 2.90
CA ILE A 18 -2.47 13.17 2.54
C ILE A 18 -1.50 13.99 1.69
N LEU A 19 -0.23 14.06 2.12
CA LEU A 19 0.82 14.80 1.41
C LEU A 19 1.07 14.23 0.02
N ALA A 20 0.96 12.90 -0.15
CA ALA A 20 1.09 12.23 -1.45
C ALA A 20 0.00 12.65 -2.44
N ILE A 21 -1.23 12.91 -1.97
CA ILE A 21 -2.37 13.32 -2.79
C ILE A 21 -2.38 14.83 -3.03
N GLU A 22 -1.92 15.62 -2.05
CA GLU A 22 -1.93 17.09 -2.12
C GLU A 22 -0.69 17.68 -2.81
N ALA A 23 0.37 16.89 -2.98
CA ALA A 23 1.58 17.32 -3.65
C ALA A 23 1.30 17.79 -5.08
N ARG A 24 1.70 19.03 -5.38
CA ARG A 24 1.62 19.60 -6.74
C ARG A 24 2.63 19.00 -7.70
N ASP A 25 3.75 18.54 -7.15
CA ASP A 25 4.81 17.88 -7.90
C ASP A 25 4.68 16.37 -7.68
N LEU A 26 4.57 15.62 -8.79
CA LEU A 26 4.38 14.18 -8.75
C LEU A 26 5.56 13.44 -8.11
N VAL A 27 6.77 13.99 -8.17
CA VAL A 27 7.96 13.39 -7.55
C VAL A 27 7.84 13.47 -6.04
N TYR A 28 7.43 14.63 -5.51
CA TYR A 28 7.17 14.79 -4.08
C TYR A 28 5.98 13.93 -3.63
N GLY A 29 4.95 13.80 -4.46
CA GLY A 29 3.81 12.93 -4.19
C GLY A 29 4.21 11.45 -4.10
N ALA A 30 5.00 10.97 -5.04
CA ALA A 30 5.51 9.60 -5.04
C ALA A 30 6.51 9.33 -3.91
N ALA A 31 7.35 10.29 -3.54
CA ALA A 31 8.23 10.19 -2.38
C ALA A 31 7.43 10.12 -1.06
N ALA A 32 6.40 10.96 -0.92
CA ALA A 32 5.49 10.92 0.23
C ALA A 32 4.73 9.60 0.32
N LEU A 33 4.34 8.99 -0.81
CA LEU A 33 3.76 7.65 -0.85
C LEU A 33 4.72 6.59 -0.29
N GLY A 34 6.02 6.69 -0.60
CA GLY A 34 7.05 5.83 -0.01
C GLY A 34 7.12 5.95 1.51
N ILE A 35 7.01 7.16 2.05
CA ILE A 35 6.97 7.40 3.50
C ILE A 35 5.70 6.79 4.11
N ALA A 36 4.55 6.91 3.44
CA ALA A 36 3.32 6.27 3.90
C ALA A 36 3.47 4.75 3.99
N PHE A 37 4.07 4.10 2.97
CA PHE A 37 4.35 2.67 3.01
C PHE A 37 5.37 2.25 4.06
N LEU A 38 6.33 3.12 4.40
CA LEU A 38 7.25 2.90 5.53
C LEU A 38 6.50 2.92 6.86
N GLY A 39 5.55 3.85 7.02
CA GLY A 39 4.66 3.89 8.17
C GLY A 39 3.83 2.61 8.31
N VAL A 40 3.27 2.10 7.21
CA VAL A 40 2.55 0.82 7.17
C VAL A 40 3.47 -0.36 7.54
N ALA A 41 4.71 -0.38 7.05
CA ALA A 41 5.67 -1.41 7.44
C ALA A 41 5.94 -1.39 8.96
N GLY A 42 6.07 -0.19 9.55
CA GLY A 42 6.16 -0.02 11.00
C GLY A 42 4.96 -0.57 11.76
N LEU A 43 3.75 -0.38 11.24
CA LEU A 43 2.53 -0.97 11.81
C LEU A 43 2.53 -2.51 11.72
N PHE A 44 3.04 -3.10 10.64
CA PHE A 44 3.20 -4.56 10.56
C PHE A 44 4.19 -5.12 11.58
N PHE A 45 5.31 -4.42 11.82
CA PHE A 45 6.24 -4.83 12.89
C PHE A 45 5.59 -4.73 14.28
N LEU A 46 4.75 -3.73 14.52
CA LEU A 46 3.99 -3.61 15.77
C LEU A 46 2.98 -4.74 15.97
N LEU A 47 2.44 -5.30 14.88
CA LEU A 47 1.52 -6.44 14.90
C LEU A 47 2.23 -7.81 14.98
N ASP A 48 3.55 -7.83 15.20
CA ASP A 48 4.38 -9.04 15.17
C ASP A 48 4.38 -9.76 13.80
N ALA A 49 4.04 -9.02 12.74
CA ALA A 49 3.97 -9.52 11.36
C ALA A 49 5.26 -9.21 10.59
N ALA A 50 6.41 -9.64 11.12
CA ALA A 50 7.73 -9.26 10.61
C ALA A 50 7.95 -9.61 9.13
N TYR A 51 7.52 -10.80 8.68
CA TYR A 51 7.68 -11.21 7.28
C TYR A 51 6.90 -10.32 6.31
N VAL A 52 5.65 -10.00 6.67
CA VAL A 52 4.81 -9.10 5.87
C VAL A 52 5.41 -7.70 5.85
N GLY A 53 5.94 -7.22 6.98
CA GLY A 53 6.68 -5.95 7.08
C GLY A 53 7.90 -5.91 6.15
N TRP A 54 8.69 -6.98 6.10
CA TRP A 54 9.83 -7.07 5.17
C TRP A 54 9.41 -7.09 3.70
N PHE A 55 8.34 -7.80 3.34
CA PHE A 55 7.77 -7.74 1.98
C PHE A 55 7.23 -6.35 1.64
N GLN A 56 6.66 -5.63 2.61
CA GLN A 56 6.22 -4.25 2.44
C GLN A 56 7.39 -3.34 2.01
N ILE A 57 8.53 -3.50 2.68
CA ILE A 57 9.74 -2.74 2.36
C ILE A 57 10.32 -3.16 1.01
N ALA A 58 10.50 -4.47 0.78
CA ALA A 58 11.15 -4.97 -0.42
C ALA A 58 10.34 -4.70 -1.70
N VAL A 59 9.02 -4.96 -1.67
CA VAL A 59 8.17 -4.90 -2.86
C VAL A 59 7.57 -3.51 -3.04
N TYR A 60 6.87 -2.98 -2.04
CA TYR A 60 6.15 -1.72 -2.21
C TYR A 60 7.10 -0.52 -2.24
N ILE A 61 8.04 -0.45 -1.30
CA ILE A 61 9.00 0.66 -1.27
C ILE A 61 10.12 0.41 -2.28
N GLY A 62 10.74 -0.77 -2.25
CA GLY A 62 11.91 -1.09 -3.06
C GLY A 62 11.66 -1.21 -4.56
N ALA A 63 10.51 -1.74 -4.98
CA ALA A 63 10.19 -1.92 -6.40
C ALA A 63 9.11 -0.94 -6.88
N VAL A 64 7.93 -0.94 -6.26
CA VAL A 64 6.77 -0.20 -6.79
C VAL A 64 6.96 1.31 -6.71
N VAL A 65 7.31 1.86 -5.54
CA VAL A 65 7.53 3.31 -5.39
C VAL A 65 8.70 3.80 -6.22
N VAL A 66 9.80 3.03 -6.28
CA VAL A 66 10.94 3.37 -7.13
C VAL A 66 10.56 3.37 -8.62
N LEU A 67 9.76 2.40 -9.07
CA LEU A 67 9.24 2.36 -10.44
C LEU A 67 8.34 3.56 -10.73
N ILE A 68 7.45 3.92 -9.81
CA ILE A 68 6.61 5.12 -9.93
C ILE A 68 7.47 6.37 -10.04
N LEU A 69 8.47 6.53 -9.16
CA LEU A 69 9.40 7.66 -9.20
C LEU A 69 10.12 7.75 -10.53
N PHE A 70 10.66 6.63 -11.02
CA PHE A 70 11.33 6.58 -12.32
C PHE A 70 10.39 6.97 -13.46
N THR A 71 9.17 6.41 -13.49
CA THR A 71 8.17 6.73 -14.51
C THR A 71 7.78 8.21 -14.48
N VAL A 72 7.51 8.75 -13.29
CA VAL A 72 7.12 10.16 -13.11
C VAL A 72 8.26 11.09 -13.55
N MET A 73 9.50 10.79 -13.19
CA MET A 73 10.67 11.58 -13.59
C MET A 73 10.88 11.55 -15.11
N LEU A 74 10.58 10.42 -15.77
CA LEU A 74 10.75 10.25 -17.21
C LEU A 74 9.63 10.93 -18.02
N VAL A 75 8.38 10.81 -17.57
CA VAL A 75 7.20 11.40 -18.25
C VAL A 75 7.16 12.93 -18.08
N GLY A 76 7.76 13.44 -17.01
CA GLY A 76 7.74 14.85 -16.65
C GLY A 76 6.38 15.31 -16.13
N PRO A 77 6.34 16.41 -15.35
CA PRO A 77 5.10 16.91 -14.76
C PRO A 77 4.18 17.48 -15.86
N LYS A 78 3.10 16.77 -16.19
CA LYS A 78 1.98 17.36 -16.95
C LYS A 78 1.04 18.05 -15.96
N MET A 79 1.16 19.36 -15.86
CA MET A 79 0.25 20.21 -15.09
C MET A 79 -1.11 20.25 -15.81
N GLY A 80 -2.02 19.36 -15.42
CA GLY A 80 -3.43 19.50 -15.75
C GLY A 80 -4.10 20.37 -14.72
N GLU A 81 -4.64 21.52 -15.12
CA GLU A 81 -5.53 22.31 -14.27
C GLU A 81 -6.75 21.46 -13.90
N THR A 82 -6.93 21.18 -12.61
CA THR A 82 -8.12 20.47 -12.14
C THR A 82 -9.30 21.44 -12.12
N PRO A 83 -10.41 21.16 -12.83
CA PRO A 83 -11.57 22.03 -12.80
C PRO A 83 -12.13 22.09 -11.38
N LEU A 84 -12.32 23.31 -10.85
CA LEU A 84 -12.75 23.59 -9.48
C LEU A 84 -14.00 22.80 -9.02
N GLY A 85 -14.87 22.42 -9.95
CA GLY A 85 -16.07 21.61 -9.69
C GLY A 85 -15.78 20.20 -9.18
N LEU A 86 -14.68 19.57 -9.62
CA LEU A 86 -14.30 18.22 -9.21
C LEU A 86 -13.77 18.19 -7.76
N LYS A 87 -13.19 19.30 -7.31
CA LYS A 87 -12.59 19.43 -5.98
C LYS A 87 -13.63 19.43 -4.85
N ARG A 88 -14.80 20.04 -5.07
CA ARG A 88 -15.92 20.00 -4.09
C ARG A 88 -16.57 18.63 -3.99
N VAL A 89 -16.74 17.93 -5.13
CA VAL A 89 -17.28 16.57 -5.16
C VAL A 89 -16.30 15.58 -4.53
N SER A 90 -15.00 15.72 -4.80
CA SER A 90 -13.93 14.94 -4.15
C SER A 90 -13.89 15.14 -2.64
N LEU A 91 -14.03 16.37 -2.16
CA LEU A 91 -14.05 16.66 -0.72
C LEU A 91 -15.29 16.07 -0.04
N LEU A 92 -16.47 16.20 -0.66
CA LEU A 92 -17.70 15.60 -0.16
C LEU A 92 -17.61 14.07 -0.14
N ALA A 93 -17.04 13.45 -1.18
CA ALA A 93 -16.82 12.01 -1.23
C ALA A 93 -15.83 11.54 -0.15
N ALA A 94 -14.73 12.27 0.07
CA ALA A 94 -13.77 11.96 1.13
C ALA A 94 -14.41 12.03 2.52
N ILE A 95 -15.23 13.05 2.78
CA ILE A 95 -15.98 13.19 4.04
C ILE A 95 -16.95 12.03 4.21
N LEU A 96 -17.74 11.70 3.18
CA LEU A 96 -18.70 10.59 3.22
C LEU A 96 -18.02 9.24 3.48
N VAL A 97 -16.90 8.96 2.81
CA VAL A 97 -16.11 7.74 3.01
C VAL A 97 -15.52 7.70 4.42
N SER A 98 -14.96 8.81 4.91
CA SER A 98 -14.44 8.88 6.28
C SER A 98 -15.51 8.66 7.35
N LEU A 99 -16.71 9.20 7.12
CA LEU A 99 -17.86 9.03 8.02
C LEU A 99 -18.36 7.58 8.00
N LEU A 100 -18.44 6.96 6.83
CA LEU A 100 -18.82 5.55 6.69
C LEU A 100 -17.81 4.64 7.40
N LEU A 101 -16.51 4.84 7.16
CA LEU A 101 -15.46 4.07 7.84
C LEU A 101 -15.52 4.27 9.36
N GLY A 102 -15.67 5.52 9.82
CA GLY A 102 -15.81 5.82 11.25
C GLY A 102 -17.05 5.19 11.87
N MET A 103 -18.18 5.17 11.15
CA MET A 103 -19.42 4.55 11.60
C MET A 103 -19.29 3.03 11.67
N THR A 104 -18.66 2.39 10.68
CA THR A 104 -18.37 0.94 10.74
C THR A 104 -17.43 0.58 11.89
N GLY A 105 -16.44 1.43 12.19
CA GLY A 105 -15.55 1.24 13.32
C GLY A 105 -16.26 1.41 14.67
N ALA A 106 -17.18 2.38 14.78
CA ALA A 106 -17.95 2.64 16.00
C ALA A 106 -19.03 1.57 16.27
N LEU A 107 -19.58 0.97 15.22
CA LEU A 107 -20.55 -0.12 15.32
C LEU A 107 -19.89 -1.50 15.49
N ALA A 108 -18.57 -1.59 15.31
CA ALA A 108 -17.83 -2.82 15.56
C ALA A 108 -17.74 -3.07 17.08
N ASN A 109 -18.40 -4.14 17.54
CA ASN A 109 -18.35 -4.55 18.94
C ASN A 109 -16.94 -4.99 19.34
N ALA A 110 -16.58 -4.85 20.63
CA ALA A 110 -15.30 -5.34 21.16
C ALA A 110 -15.08 -6.86 20.96
N THR A 111 -16.13 -7.63 20.70
CA THR A 111 -16.08 -9.05 20.33
C THR A 111 -15.78 -9.29 18.85
N ALA A 112 -15.87 -8.26 17.99
CA ALA A 112 -15.53 -8.34 16.57
C ALA A 112 -14.01 -8.34 16.33
N PHE A 113 -13.24 -7.85 17.31
CA PHE A 113 -11.79 -7.87 17.30
C PHE A 113 -11.31 -8.67 18.52
N PRO A 114 -11.36 -10.01 18.47
CA PRO A 114 -10.75 -10.83 19.51
C PRO A 114 -9.29 -10.38 19.69
N GLY A 115 -8.93 -10.09 20.95
CA GLY A 115 -7.61 -9.59 21.31
C GLY A 115 -6.51 -10.55 20.84
N GLN A 116 -5.34 -9.96 20.56
CA GLN A 116 -4.16 -10.60 20.00
C GLN A 116 -3.86 -11.96 20.64
N ASP A 117 -4.12 -13.05 19.89
CA ASP A 117 -3.42 -14.31 20.12
C ASP A 117 -1.94 -14.01 19.87
N SER A 118 -1.22 -13.75 20.95
CA SER A 118 0.21 -13.48 20.92
C SER A 118 0.87 -14.72 20.33
N CYS A 119 1.37 -14.63 19.10
CA CYS A 119 2.07 -15.74 18.49
C CYS A 119 3.36 -15.93 19.28
N GLY A 120 3.38 -16.88 20.22
CA GLY A 120 4.38 -17.01 21.28
C GLY A 120 5.84 -16.97 20.77
N SER A 121 6.44 -18.13 20.51
CA SER A 121 7.76 -18.19 19.87
C SER A 121 7.61 -17.78 18.41
N GLY A 122 7.73 -16.46 18.17
CA GLY A 122 7.75 -15.72 16.90
C GLY A 122 7.22 -16.47 15.68
N CYS A 123 6.05 -16.05 15.17
CA CYS A 123 5.46 -16.40 13.88
C CYS A 123 6.45 -17.12 12.94
N ASP A 124 6.60 -18.45 13.07
CA ASP A 124 7.70 -19.14 12.39
C ASP A 124 7.48 -19.10 10.87
N LEU A 125 8.51 -18.72 10.12
CA LEU A 125 8.49 -18.71 8.65
C LEU A 125 8.11 -20.09 8.09
N THR A 126 8.44 -21.16 8.83
CA THR A 126 8.12 -22.52 8.43
C THR A 126 6.60 -22.77 8.44
N LEU A 127 5.86 -22.22 9.40
CA LEU A 127 4.40 -22.34 9.48
C LEU A 127 3.71 -21.52 8.38
N LEU A 128 4.21 -20.31 8.12
CA LEU A 128 3.71 -19.47 7.02
C LEU A 128 3.94 -20.13 5.67
N SER A 129 5.16 -20.61 5.42
CA SER A 129 5.54 -21.28 4.17
C SER A 129 4.75 -22.56 3.94
N THR A 130 4.58 -23.38 4.97
CA THR A 130 3.81 -24.64 4.85
C THR A 130 2.33 -24.38 4.62
N SER A 131 1.75 -23.36 5.26
CA SER A 131 0.36 -22.96 5.01
C SER A 131 0.17 -22.40 3.61
N LEU A 132 1.10 -21.56 3.12
CA LEU A 132 1.06 -21.03 1.76
C LEU A 132 1.13 -22.16 0.71
N LEU A 133 2.02 -23.13 0.90
CA LEU A 133 2.17 -24.24 -0.05
C LEU A 133 1.01 -25.25 0.02
N LYS A 134 0.51 -25.58 1.22
CA LYS A 134 -0.53 -26.61 1.39
C LYS A 134 -1.95 -26.08 1.18
N ASN A 135 -2.29 -24.96 1.81
CA ASN A 135 -3.66 -24.42 1.78
C ASN A 135 -3.87 -23.43 0.63
N TYR A 136 -2.81 -22.75 0.19
CA TYR A 136 -2.87 -21.73 -0.86
C TYR A 136 -2.06 -22.10 -2.12
N GLY A 137 -1.73 -23.38 -2.31
CA GLY A 137 -0.93 -23.83 -3.45
C GLY A 137 -1.55 -23.45 -4.80
N VAL A 138 -2.87 -23.62 -4.95
CA VAL A 138 -3.60 -23.25 -6.16
C VAL A 138 -3.53 -21.74 -6.40
N GLN A 139 -3.67 -20.92 -5.36
CA GLN A 139 -3.58 -19.48 -5.43
C GLN A 139 -2.16 -19.02 -5.83
N LEU A 140 -1.12 -19.71 -5.35
CA LEU A 140 0.26 -19.44 -5.75
C LEU A 140 0.49 -19.69 -7.24
N GLU A 141 -0.09 -20.75 -7.81
CA GLU A 141 -0.02 -21.02 -9.24
C GLU A 141 -0.66 -19.88 -10.05
N PHE A 142 -1.85 -19.43 -9.65
CA PHE A 142 -2.51 -18.28 -10.30
C PHE A 142 -1.69 -16.99 -10.19
N MET A 143 -1.08 -16.70 -9.03
CA MET A 143 -0.22 -15.52 -8.89
C MET A 143 1.03 -15.60 -9.79
N SER A 144 1.60 -16.79 -9.97
CA SER A 144 2.73 -16.98 -10.89
C SER A 144 2.34 -16.69 -12.35
N LEU A 145 1.14 -17.14 -12.77
CA LEU A 145 0.61 -16.86 -14.11
C LEU A 145 0.32 -15.39 -14.30
N VAL A 146 -0.23 -14.71 -13.29
CA VAL A 146 -0.47 -13.26 -13.32
C VAL A 146 0.84 -12.49 -13.45
N MET A 147 1.88 -12.86 -12.71
CA MET A 147 3.20 -12.22 -12.81
C MET A 147 3.85 -12.45 -14.18
N ALA A 148 3.77 -13.68 -14.72
CA ALA A 148 4.25 -13.98 -16.06
C ALA A 148 3.49 -13.16 -17.12
N ALA A 149 2.17 -13.11 -17.04
CA ALA A 149 1.33 -12.33 -17.94
C ALA A 149 1.62 -10.82 -17.82
N ALA A 150 1.85 -10.30 -16.62
CA ALA A 150 2.21 -8.90 -16.40
C ALA A 150 3.53 -8.53 -17.08
N VAL A 151 4.57 -9.38 -16.97
CA VAL A 151 5.86 -9.16 -17.62
C VAL A 151 5.72 -9.22 -19.15
N ILE A 152 5.02 -10.23 -19.68
CA ILE A 152 4.76 -10.35 -21.12
C ILE A 152 3.97 -9.13 -21.63
N GLY A 153 2.95 -8.70 -20.88
CA GLY A 153 2.14 -7.53 -21.22
C GLY A 153 2.95 -6.23 -21.21
N ALA A 154 3.78 -6.02 -20.19
CA ALA A 154 4.68 -4.86 -20.12
C ALA A 154 5.67 -4.83 -21.29
N LEU A 155 6.26 -5.98 -21.64
CA LEU A 155 7.18 -6.09 -22.79
C LEU A 155 6.47 -5.87 -24.13
N ALA A 156 5.25 -6.40 -24.30
CA ALA A 156 4.47 -6.21 -25.52
C ALA A 156 4.14 -4.73 -25.75
N ILE A 157 3.74 -4.00 -24.69
CA ILE A 157 3.44 -2.56 -24.76
C ILE A 157 4.71 -1.73 -24.99
N SER A 158 5.81 -2.08 -24.32
CA SER A 158 7.10 -1.36 -24.49
C SER A 158 7.67 -1.50 -25.90
N LYS A 159 7.25 -2.52 -26.67
CA LYS A 159 7.77 -2.78 -28.02
C LYS A 159 6.99 -2.04 -29.12
N THR A 160 6.00 -1.21 -28.77
CA THR A 160 5.24 -0.43 -29.75
C THR A 160 6.09 0.69 -30.36
N ASP A 161 6.43 0.44 -31.62
CA ASP A 161 6.76 1.36 -32.72
C ASP A 161 8.09 2.14 -32.70
N ARG A 162 9.11 1.52 -33.31
CA ARG A 162 10.22 2.22 -34.00
C ARG A 162 10.08 2.10 -35.53
N GLY A 163 8.84 2.09 -36.01
CA GLY A 163 8.49 1.91 -37.42
C GLY A 163 7.97 3.17 -38.09
N GLN A 164 8.57 4.34 -37.84
CA GLN A 164 8.64 5.48 -38.76
C GLN A 164 9.99 6.20 -38.62
#